data_AF-A0A6P8ILN9-F1
#
_entry.id   AF-A0A6P8ILN9-F1
#
_cell.length_a   1.000
_cell.length_b   1.000
_cell.length_c   1.000
_cell.angle_alpha   90.00
_cell.angle_beta   90.00
_cell.angle_gamma   90.00
#
_symmetry.space_group_name_H-M   'P 1'
#
loop_
_entity.id
_entity.type
_entity.pdbx_description
1 polymer ?
#
loop_
_entity_poly.entity_id
_entity_poly.type
_entity_poly.pdbx_seq_one_letter_code
_entity_poly.pdbx_strand_id
1 'polypeptide(L)'
;MAKSAGPNPCKENPCQHEGVCVPDYSLQDYKCTCKPGYTGKDCQRDINECTGSHGCHPTHGYCVNTVGSYNCYCRSGYVGDGRSCTVRECVHYNTLTERSRNINYGLVGSKCDDTGILRAGDWYRFTGSAGSRMLDRCPTTKCDTAFQGWLSGGQPGYGQVKVSRALCWQGNNICCNWPSTIRVTHCISFIVYELKPVSGCHLRYCGF
;
A
#
# COMPACT_ATOMS: atom_id res chain seq x y z
N MET A 1 -59.62 38.16 -16.79
CA MET A 1 -59.70 36.72 -17.09
C MET A 1 -58.63 36.01 -16.27
N ALA A 2 -59.01 35.21 -15.27
CA ALA A 2 -58.04 34.37 -14.57
C ALA A 2 -57.61 33.26 -15.55
N LYS A 3 -56.33 33.24 -15.94
CA LYS A 3 -55.77 32.09 -16.67
C LYS A 3 -55.87 30.91 -15.72
N SER A 4 -56.75 29.95 -16.03
CA SER A 4 -56.83 28.69 -15.30
C SER A 4 -55.46 28.04 -15.35
N ALA A 5 -54.86 27.77 -14.19
CA ALA A 5 -53.68 26.92 -14.12
C ALA A 5 -54.06 25.56 -14.71
N GLY A 6 -53.31 25.08 -15.71
CA GLY A 6 -53.53 23.75 -16.25
C GLY A 6 -53.21 22.64 -15.23
N PRO A 7 -53.39 21.36 -15.59
CA PRO A 7 -53.18 20.24 -14.67
C PRO A 7 -51.77 20.24 -14.07
N ASN A 8 -51.64 19.94 -12.77
CA ASN A 8 -50.36 19.92 -12.05
C ASN A 8 -49.46 18.79 -12.58
N PRO A 9 -48.35 19.10 -13.28
CA PRO A 9 -47.47 18.10 -13.87
C PRO A 9 -46.65 17.31 -12.84
N CYS A 10 -46.60 17.74 -11.58
CA CYS A 10 -45.91 17.04 -10.50
C CYS A 10 -46.79 16.06 -9.70
N LYS A 11 -48.06 15.84 -10.11
CA LYS A 11 -49.01 15.01 -9.35
C LYS A 11 -48.51 13.59 -9.09
N GLU A 12 -47.92 12.95 -10.10
CA GLU A 12 -47.38 11.57 -10.00
C GLU A 12 -45.87 11.54 -9.68
N ASN A 13 -45.28 12.70 -9.37
CA ASN A 13 -43.83 12.93 -9.24
C ASN A 13 -42.98 12.23 -10.33
N PRO A 14 -42.77 12.87 -11.49
CA PRO A 14 -41.94 12.31 -12.56
C PRO A 14 -40.45 12.20 -12.20
N CYS A 15 -39.97 12.85 -11.14
CA CYS A 15 -38.56 12.89 -10.78
C CYS A 15 -38.10 11.58 -10.11
N GLN A 16 -37.07 10.94 -10.67
CA GLN A 16 -36.44 9.74 -10.14
C GLN A 16 -35.41 10.06 -9.05
N HIS A 17 -34.91 9.02 -8.37
CA HIS A 17 -33.85 9.10 -7.34
C HIS A 17 -34.12 10.16 -6.26
N GLU A 18 -35.39 10.22 -5.82
CA GLU A 18 -35.86 11.15 -4.80
C GLU A 18 -35.64 12.64 -5.17
N GLY A 19 -35.66 12.96 -6.47
CA GLY A 19 -35.66 14.32 -6.98
C GLY A 19 -36.92 15.10 -6.61
N VAL A 20 -36.79 16.42 -6.47
CA VAL A 20 -37.89 17.30 -6.10
C VAL A 20 -38.52 17.90 -7.35
N CYS A 21 -39.81 17.60 -7.59
CA CYS A 21 -40.57 18.15 -8.71
C CYS A 21 -41.09 19.56 -8.41
N VAL A 22 -40.86 20.48 -9.33
CA VAL A 22 -41.39 21.84 -9.30
C VAL A 22 -42.21 22.09 -10.57
N PRO A 23 -43.50 22.42 -10.48
CA PRO A 23 -44.33 22.67 -11.66
C PRO A 23 -43.98 24.02 -12.32
N ASP A 24 -43.90 24.04 -13.65
CA ASP A 24 -43.75 25.23 -14.48
C ASP A 24 -45.05 25.48 -15.27
N TYR A 25 -45.97 26.21 -14.65
CA TYR A 25 -47.26 26.54 -15.24
C TYR A 25 -47.16 27.47 -16.46
N SER A 26 -46.02 28.14 -16.67
CA SER A 26 -45.85 29.06 -17.81
C SER A 26 -45.63 28.31 -19.11
N LEU A 27 -44.99 27.14 -19.03
CA LEU A 27 -44.72 26.24 -20.15
C LEU A 27 -45.62 25.00 -20.16
N GLN A 28 -46.48 24.84 -19.15
CA GLN A 28 -47.26 23.63 -18.93
C GLN A 28 -46.35 22.38 -18.79
N ASP A 29 -45.18 22.55 -18.17
CA ASP A 29 -44.15 21.52 -17.96
C ASP A 29 -43.75 21.45 -16.47
N TYR A 30 -42.75 20.64 -16.14
CA TYR A 30 -42.15 20.57 -14.81
C TYR A 30 -40.63 20.63 -14.88
N LYS A 31 -40.01 20.90 -13.73
CA LYS A 31 -38.57 20.83 -13.55
C LYS A 31 -38.25 19.97 -12.34
N CYS A 32 -37.34 19.02 -12.51
CA CYS A 32 -36.78 18.28 -11.39
C CYS A 32 -35.54 18.97 -10.84
N THR A 33 -35.46 19.08 -9.52
CA THR A 33 -34.22 19.39 -8.80
C THR A 33 -33.62 18.08 -8.34
N CYS A 34 -32.54 17.66 -9.01
CA CYS A 34 -31.89 16.39 -8.74
C CYS A 34 -31.06 16.42 -7.47
N LYS A 35 -31.03 15.30 -6.74
CA LYS A 35 -30.06 15.08 -5.68
C LYS A 35 -28.64 15.04 -6.25
N PRO A 36 -27.60 15.37 -5.45
CA PRO A 36 -26.21 15.16 -5.85
C PRO A 36 -25.99 13.74 -6.36
N GLY A 37 -25.19 13.59 -7.41
CA GLY A 37 -24.94 12.30 -8.08
C GLY A 37 -25.89 11.97 -9.23
N TYR A 38 -26.94 12.78 -9.47
CA TYR A 38 -27.92 12.54 -10.55
C TYR A 38 -28.12 13.74 -11.47
N THR A 39 -28.50 13.46 -12.72
CA THR A 39 -28.74 14.44 -13.79
C THR A 39 -29.81 13.95 -14.78
N GLY A 40 -30.15 14.78 -15.78
CA GLY A 40 -31.24 14.56 -16.73
C GLY A 40 -32.54 15.27 -16.34
N LYS A 41 -33.52 15.29 -17.26
CA LYS A 41 -34.82 15.97 -17.05
C LYS A 41 -35.54 15.43 -15.81
N ASP A 42 -35.46 14.11 -15.61
CA ASP A 42 -36.18 13.38 -14.59
C ASP A 42 -35.23 12.83 -13.52
N CYS A 43 -33.99 13.34 -13.45
CA CYS A 43 -32.94 12.82 -12.58
C CYS A 43 -32.62 11.33 -12.80
N GLN A 44 -32.91 10.81 -13.99
CA GLN A 44 -32.78 9.40 -14.33
C GLN A 44 -31.34 8.96 -14.65
N ARG A 45 -30.44 9.91 -14.88
CA ARG A 45 -29.05 9.62 -15.24
C ARG A 45 -28.16 9.76 -14.03
N ASP A 46 -27.43 8.70 -13.74
CA ASP A 46 -26.30 8.73 -12.81
C ASP A 46 -25.16 9.62 -13.37
N ILE A 47 -24.52 10.39 -12.50
CA ILE A 47 -23.32 11.16 -12.83
C ILE A 47 -22.12 10.25 -12.64
N ASN A 48 -21.24 10.17 -13.64
CA ASN A 48 -19.98 9.48 -13.46
C ASN A 48 -18.92 10.40 -12.83
N GLU A 49 -18.80 10.40 -11.50
CA GLU A 49 -17.84 11.28 -10.82
C GLU A 49 -16.37 10.97 -11.18
N CYS A 50 -16.08 9.75 -11.63
CA CYS A 50 -14.73 9.35 -12.04
C CYS A 50 -14.22 10.02 -13.32
N THR A 51 -15.09 10.67 -14.10
CA THR A 51 -14.67 11.46 -15.27
C THR A 51 -14.21 12.87 -14.92
N GLY A 52 -14.45 13.32 -13.68
CA GLY A 52 -14.09 14.65 -13.19
C GLY A 52 -13.06 14.62 -12.07
N SER A 53 -13.02 15.70 -11.28
CA SER A 53 -12.23 15.73 -10.05
C SER A 53 -12.96 14.97 -8.94
N HIS A 54 -12.43 13.79 -8.58
CA HIS A 54 -13.06 12.85 -7.65
C HIS A 54 -12.28 12.66 -6.33
N GLY A 55 -11.22 13.42 -6.07
CA GLY A 55 -10.49 13.39 -4.79
C GLY A 55 -9.85 12.06 -4.38
N CYS A 56 -9.84 11.04 -5.24
CA CYS A 56 -9.08 9.82 -4.99
C CYS A 56 -7.57 10.11 -5.09
N HIS A 57 -6.75 9.23 -4.52
CA HIS A 57 -5.31 9.40 -4.51
C HIS A 57 -4.77 9.57 -5.95
N PRO A 58 -3.97 10.60 -6.24
CA PRO A 58 -3.67 11.01 -7.62
C PRO A 58 -2.88 9.96 -8.42
N THR A 59 -1.92 9.29 -7.78
CA THR A 59 -1.06 8.29 -8.45
C THR A 59 -1.41 6.84 -8.10
N HIS A 60 -1.68 6.58 -6.83
CA HIS A 60 -1.88 5.24 -6.29
C HIS A 60 -3.34 4.87 -5.99
N GLY A 61 -4.29 5.73 -6.35
CA GLY A 61 -5.72 5.47 -6.25
C GLY A 61 -6.35 5.19 -7.62
N TYR A 62 -7.54 4.61 -7.61
CA TYR A 62 -8.44 4.55 -8.76
C TYR A 62 -9.88 4.76 -8.30
N CYS A 63 -10.67 5.39 -9.17
CA CYS A 63 -12.07 5.69 -8.93
C CYS A 63 -12.96 4.63 -9.57
N VAL A 64 -14.02 4.25 -8.87
CA VAL A 64 -15.09 3.38 -9.38
C VAL A 64 -16.42 4.09 -9.17
N ASN A 65 -17.12 4.33 -10.27
CA ASN A 65 -18.43 4.95 -10.25
C ASN A 65 -19.48 3.99 -9.66
N THR A 66 -20.42 4.53 -8.89
CA THR A 66 -21.53 3.79 -8.31
C THR A 66 -22.82 4.59 -8.48
N VAL A 67 -23.98 3.97 -8.27
CA VAL A 67 -25.25 4.70 -8.44
C VAL A 67 -25.38 5.78 -7.36
N GLY A 68 -25.41 7.03 -7.78
CA GLY A 68 -25.52 8.24 -6.96
C GLY A 68 -24.23 8.65 -6.24
N SER A 69 -23.09 8.01 -6.51
CA SER A 69 -21.82 8.32 -5.85
C SER A 69 -20.63 7.62 -6.50
N TYR A 70 -19.47 7.64 -5.87
CA TYR A 70 -18.29 6.91 -6.31
C TYR A 70 -17.45 6.43 -5.11
N ASN A 71 -16.64 5.41 -5.36
CA ASN A 71 -15.68 4.91 -4.38
C ASN A 71 -14.24 5.06 -4.90
N CYS A 72 -13.32 5.31 -3.98
CA CYS A 72 -11.90 5.29 -4.23
C CYS A 72 -11.29 4.01 -3.69
N TYR A 73 -10.34 3.44 -4.42
CA TYR A 73 -9.58 2.27 -4.00
C TYR A 73 -8.09 2.45 -4.26
N CYS A 74 -7.24 1.85 -3.44
CA CYS A 74 -5.81 1.84 -3.69
C CYS A 74 -5.44 0.79 -4.74
N ARG A 75 -4.51 1.14 -5.64
CA ARG A 75 -3.95 0.23 -6.65
C ARG A 75 -3.17 -0.91 -6.00
N SER A 76 -2.96 -1.98 -6.77
CA SER A 76 -2.17 -3.14 -6.32
C SER A 76 -0.80 -2.70 -5.77
N GLY A 77 -0.41 -3.27 -4.63
CA GLY A 77 0.79 -2.89 -3.89
C GLY A 77 0.61 -1.75 -2.89
N TYR A 78 -0.54 -1.07 -2.87
CA TYR A 78 -0.87 -0.02 -1.91
C TYR A 78 -2.07 -0.43 -1.03
N VAL A 79 -2.20 0.22 0.11
CA VAL A 79 -3.30 0.07 1.08
C VAL A 79 -3.74 1.43 1.62
N GLY A 80 -5.00 1.53 2.06
CA GLY A 80 -5.61 2.76 2.54
C GLY A 80 -7.08 2.87 2.12
N ASP A 81 -7.65 4.07 2.19
CA ASP A 81 -9.06 4.37 1.88
C ASP A 81 -9.29 4.77 0.39
N GLY A 82 -8.26 4.63 -0.44
CA GLY A 82 -8.27 5.05 -1.85
C GLY A 82 -8.06 6.54 -2.09
N ARG A 83 -8.17 7.39 -1.07
CA ARG A 83 -7.81 8.82 -1.10
C ARG A 83 -6.40 9.05 -0.57
N SER A 84 -6.03 8.29 0.45
CA SER A 84 -4.70 8.18 1.03
C SER A 84 -4.20 6.75 0.84
N CYS A 85 -3.20 6.56 -0.02
CA CYS A 85 -2.66 5.23 -0.35
C CYS A 85 -1.18 5.15 0.00
N THR A 86 -0.83 4.17 0.82
CA THR A 86 0.55 3.91 1.27
C THR A 86 1.02 2.56 0.77
N VAL A 87 2.32 2.43 0.51
CA VAL A 87 2.94 1.17 0.09
C VAL A 87 2.69 0.08 1.14
N ARG A 88 2.19 -1.09 0.70
CA ARG A 88 1.71 -2.16 1.59
C ARG A 88 2.75 -2.59 2.62
N GLU A 89 3.97 -2.89 2.19
CA GLU A 89 5.04 -3.34 3.08
C GLU A 89 5.57 -2.26 4.03
N CYS A 90 5.20 -0.98 3.82
CA CYS A 90 5.52 0.09 4.77
C CYS A 90 4.55 0.13 5.97
N VAL A 91 3.47 -0.64 5.93
CA VAL A 91 2.51 -0.75 7.04
C VAL A 91 2.19 -2.20 7.43
N HIS A 92 2.52 -3.17 6.57
CA HIS A 92 2.43 -4.60 6.82
C HIS A 92 3.83 -5.21 6.76
N TYR A 93 4.54 -5.16 7.88
CA TYR A 93 5.84 -5.77 8.06
C TYR A 93 5.99 -6.35 9.47
N ASN A 94 6.90 -7.30 9.61
CA ASN A 94 7.36 -7.84 10.88
C ASN A 94 8.59 -7.09 11.37
N THR A 95 8.78 -6.99 12.67
CA THR A 95 9.95 -6.34 13.25
C THR A 95 11.05 -7.37 13.57
N LEU A 96 12.27 -7.09 13.14
CA LEU A 96 13.47 -7.87 13.48
C LEU A 96 14.38 -7.05 14.40
N THR A 97 14.28 -7.35 15.69
CA THR A 97 15.18 -6.79 16.72
C THR A 97 16.57 -7.43 16.62
N GLU A 98 17.55 -6.87 17.32
CA GLU A 98 18.88 -7.44 17.50
C GLU A 98 18.83 -8.89 18.01
N ARG A 99 17.89 -9.22 18.90
CA ARG A 99 17.71 -10.60 19.39
C ARG A 99 17.26 -11.51 18.27
N SER A 100 16.22 -11.14 17.53
CA SER A 100 15.66 -11.94 16.43
C SER A 100 16.63 -12.08 15.25
N ARG A 101 17.48 -11.06 15.02
CA ARG A 101 18.56 -11.09 14.04
C ARG A 101 19.76 -11.92 14.48
N ASN A 102 19.93 -12.11 15.79
CA ASN A 102 21.01 -12.87 16.43
C ASN A 102 20.55 -14.22 17.04
N ILE A 103 19.40 -14.78 16.64
CA ILE A 103 18.98 -16.12 17.15
C ILE A 103 19.84 -17.21 16.51
N ASN A 104 21.06 -17.37 17.01
CA ASN A 104 21.58 -18.59 17.64
C ASN A 104 23.08 -18.39 17.89
N TYR A 105 23.41 -17.72 18.99
CA TYR A 105 24.67 -17.92 19.70
C TYR A 105 24.33 -18.09 21.18
N GLY A 106 24.13 -19.34 21.61
CA GLY A 106 23.97 -19.63 23.05
C GLY A 106 23.11 -20.82 23.47
N LEU A 107 22.29 -21.43 22.61
CA LEU A 107 21.53 -22.63 23.01
C LEU A 107 21.63 -23.73 21.94
N VAL A 108 22.29 -24.80 22.36
CA VAL A 108 22.33 -26.11 21.73
C VAL A 108 20.90 -26.58 21.45
N GLY A 109 20.54 -26.74 20.17
CA GLY A 109 19.19 -27.14 19.78
C GLY A 109 18.87 -26.96 18.29
N SER A 110 19.69 -27.58 17.43
CA SER A 110 19.36 -28.20 16.13
C SER A 110 18.43 -27.56 15.08
N LYS A 111 17.93 -26.33 15.21
CA LYS A 111 17.21 -25.66 14.10
C LYS A 111 17.48 -24.16 14.08
N CYS A 112 18.36 -23.73 13.18
CA CYS A 112 18.62 -22.31 12.91
C CYS A 112 17.80 -21.77 11.73
N ASP A 113 17.04 -22.67 11.11
CA ASP A 113 16.13 -22.51 9.99
C ASP A 113 14.66 -22.44 10.44
N ASP A 114 14.35 -22.80 11.70
CA ASP A 114 12.98 -23.03 12.18
C ASP A 114 12.67 -22.26 13.47
N THR A 115 12.83 -20.94 13.45
CA THR A 115 12.29 -20.08 14.52
C THR A 115 10.86 -19.62 14.23
N GLY A 116 10.34 -19.89 13.02
CA GLY A 116 9.07 -19.34 12.54
C GLY A 116 9.06 -17.82 12.34
N ILE A 117 10.19 -17.14 12.57
CA ILE A 117 10.34 -15.67 12.51
C ILE A 117 10.43 -15.19 11.06
N LEU A 118 11.30 -15.82 10.27
CA LEU A 118 11.45 -15.53 8.85
C LEU A 118 10.55 -16.46 8.04
N ARG A 119 9.75 -15.89 7.15
CA ARG A 119 8.83 -16.59 6.26
C ARG A 119 8.97 -16.01 4.87
N ALA A 120 9.01 -16.89 3.88
CA ALA A 120 9.12 -16.45 2.50
C ALA A 120 7.88 -15.62 2.11
N GLY A 121 8.11 -14.42 1.59
CA GLY A 121 7.06 -13.47 1.17
C GLY A 121 6.72 -12.40 2.21
N ASP A 122 7.24 -12.52 3.43
CA ASP A 122 7.06 -11.52 4.48
C ASP A 122 8.11 -10.39 4.36
N TRP A 123 7.71 -9.21 4.86
CA TRP A 123 8.54 -8.02 4.91
C TRP A 123 9.03 -7.75 6.31
N TYR A 124 10.26 -7.29 6.44
CA TYR A 124 10.92 -7.13 7.73
C TYR A 124 11.57 -5.77 7.89
N ARG A 125 11.32 -5.12 9.03
CA ARG A 125 11.97 -3.87 9.44
C ARG A 125 13.00 -4.17 10.53
N PHE A 126 14.22 -3.67 10.35
CA PHE A 126 15.26 -3.81 11.37
C PHE A 126 15.09 -2.74 12.44
N THR A 127 15.24 -3.14 13.70
CA THR A 127 15.17 -2.25 14.86
C THR A 127 16.19 -2.68 15.91
N GLY A 128 16.36 -1.83 16.93
CA GLY A 128 17.19 -2.13 18.10
C GLY A 128 18.56 -1.48 18.08
N SER A 129 19.42 -1.93 18.98
CA SER A 129 20.77 -1.37 19.21
C SER A 129 21.79 -1.77 18.15
N ALA A 130 21.61 -2.91 17.48
CA ALA A 130 22.35 -3.29 16.26
C ALA A 130 21.77 -2.59 15.00
N GLY A 131 21.19 -1.41 15.25
CA GLY A 131 20.40 -0.50 14.43
C GLY A 131 19.43 -1.05 13.40
N SER A 132 19.16 -0.26 12.37
CA SER A 132 17.86 -0.19 11.67
C SER A 132 17.91 -0.50 10.18
N ARG A 133 19.08 -0.84 9.64
CA ARG A 133 19.26 -1.20 8.22
C ARG A 133 20.39 -2.18 8.03
N MET A 134 20.32 -2.97 6.96
CA MET A 134 21.42 -3.85 6.56
C MET A 134 22.68 -3.04 6.21
N LEU A 135 23.86 -3.66 6.34
CA LEU A 135 25.08 -3.14 5.73
C LEU A 135 24.90 -3.06 4.21
N ASP A 136 25.40 -1.99 3.59
CA ASP A 136 25.34 -1.77 2.14
C ASP A 136 26.72 -1.71 1.47
N ARG A 137 27.73 -2.09 2.24
CA ARG A 137 29.12 -2.27 1.85
C ARG A 137 29.64 -3.54 2.49
N CYS A 138 30.74 -4.05 1.93
CA CYS A 138 31.40 -5.23 2.46
C CYS A 138 31.69 -5.07 3.95
N PRO A 139 31.11 -5.91 4.82
CA PRO A 139 31.32 -5.80 6.25
C PRO A 139 32.77 -6.08 6.64
N THR A 140 33.36 -5.21 7.46
CA THR A 140 34.72 -5.37 8.01
C THR A 140 34.71 -5.86 9.46
N THR A 141 33.62 -5.62 10.19
CA THR A 141 33.37 -6.12 11.55
C THR A 141 32.42 -7.31 11.48
N LYS A 142 32.50 -8.24 12.43
CA LYS A 142 31.60 -9.40 12.51
C LYS A 142 30.53 -9.17 13.57
N CYS A 143 29.29 -9.55 13.26
CA CYS A 143 28.14 -9.55 14.18
C CYS A 143 27.94 -10.92 14.85
N ASP A 144 28.98 -11.45 15.50
CA ASP A 144 28.97 -12.74 16.20
C ASP A 144 28.44 -13.92 15.37
N THR A 145 28.72 -13.91 14.06
CA THR A 145 28.35 -14.96 13.11
C THR A 145 29.54 -15.29 12.21
N ALA A 146 29.59 -16.50 11.66
CA ALA A 146 30.65 -16.85 10.70
C ALA A 146 30.41 -16.19 9.34
N PHE A 147 29.13 -16.01 8.96
CA PHE A 147 28.74 -15.36 7.72
C PHE A 147 27.63 -14.34 7.96
N GLN A 148 27.92 -13.09 7.60
CA GLN A 148 27.00 -11.96 7.79
C GLN A 148 26.43 -11.49 6.46
N GLY A 149 25.11 -11.35 6.42
CA GLY A 149 24.37 -10.90 5.25
C GLY A 149 24.44 -9.39 5.10
N TRP A 150 24.74 -8.92 3.90
CA TRP A 150 24.79 -7.50 3.54
C TRP A 150 24.27 -7.26 2.11
N LEU A 151 23.86 -6.03 1.84
CA LEU A 151 23.33 -5.61 0.55
C LEU A 151 24.44 -5.11 -0.38
N SER A 152 24.72 -5.89 -1.42
CA SER A 152 25.54 -5.44 -2.55
C SER A 152 24.70 -4.58 -3.49
N GLY A 153 25.18 -3.36 -3.77
CA GLY A 153 24.49 -2.37 -4.61
C GLY A 153 23.82 -1.21 -3.87
N GLY A 154 24.07 -1.05 -2.57
CA GLY A 154 23.60 0.12 -1.81
C GLY A 154 22.17 0.01 -1.28
N GLN A 155 21.84 0.79 -0.26
CA GLN A 155 20.45 0.97 0.16
C GLN A 155 19.62 1.67 -0.95
N PRO A 156 18.31 1.40 -1.05
CA PRO A 156 17.42 2.18 -1.89
C PRO A 156 17.40 3.67 -1.51
N GLY A 157 17.30 4.53 -2.52
CA GLY A 157 17.00 5.95 -2.33
C GLY A 157 15.58 6.17 -1.80
N TYR A 158 15.28 7.38 -1.31
CA TYR A 158 13.96 7.73 -0.79
C TYR A 158 12.86 7.50 -1.85
N GLY A 159 11.75 6.87 -1.44
CA GLY A 159 10.61 6.59 -2.32
C GLY A 159 10.83 5.43 -3.31
N GLN A 160 11.98 4.74 -3.28
CA GLN A 160 12.19 3.54 -4.09
C GLN A 160 11.50 2.33 -3.46
N VAL A 161 10.55 1.75 -4.18
CA VAL A 161 9.67 0.66 -3.71
C VAL A 161 9.98 -0.64 -4.45
N LYS A 162 10.11 -1.75 -3.72
CA LYS A 162 10.35 -3.12 -4.23
C LYS A 162 11.52 -3.23 -5.19
N VAL A 163 12.59 -2.49 -4.94
CA VAL A 163 13.80 -2.59 -5.77
C VAL A 163 14.54 -3.88 -5.48
N SER A 164 15.03 -4.52 -6.53
CA SER A 164 15.89 -5.70 -6.39
C SER A 164 17.28 -5.27 -5.93
N ARG A 165 17.81 -5.99 -4.94
CA ARG A 165 19.19 -5.85 -4.45
C ARG A 165 19.84 -7.21 -4.28
N ALA A 166 21.15 -7.25 -4.49
CA ALA A 166 21.93 -8.46 -4.26
C ALA A 166 22.20 -8.61 -2.76
N LEU A 167 21.82 -9.74 -2.19
CA LEU A 167 22.18 -10.16 -0.84
C LEU A 167 23.43 -11.04 -0.95
N CYS A 168 24.50 -10.59 -0.29
CA CYS A 168 25.78 -11.28 -0.22
C CYS A 168 26.09 -11.70 1.21
N TRP A 169 26.89 -12.76 1.36
CA TRP A 169 27.34 -13.24 2.68
C TRP A 169 28.85 -13.06 2.82
N GLN A 170 29.28 -12.22 3.77
CA GLN A 170 30.69 -12.00 4.04
C GLN A 170 31.22 -13.04 5.04
N GLY A 171 32.33 -13.70 4.72
CA GLY A 171 32.96 -14.73 5.54
C GLY A 171 34.17 -15.36 4.83
N ASN A 172 35.08 -15.99 5.59
CA ASN A 172 36.31 -16.63 5.07
C ASN A 172 37.17 -15.74 4.16
N ASN A 173 37.34 -14.46 4.52
CA ASN A 173 38.03 -13.45 3.70
C ASN A 173 37.41 -13.21 2.31
N ILE A 174 36.22 -13.73 2.05
CA ILE A 174 35.44 -13.51 0.84
C ILE A 174 34.29 -12.55 1.18
N CYS A 175 34.17 -11.49 0.37
CA CYS A 175 33.19 -10.45 0.60
C CYS A 175 31.75 -10.90 0.25
N CYS A 176 31.58 -11.64 -0.84
CA CYS A 176 30.28 -12.09 -1.31
C CYS A 176 30.30 -13.59 -1.61
N ASN A 177 29.84 -14.37 -0.63
CA ASN A 177 29.49 -15.77 -0.82
C ASN A 177 27.98 -15.87 -1.13
N TRP A 178 27.61 -16.88 -1.93
CA TRP A 178 26.23 -17.26 -2.26
C TRP A 178 25.29 -16.07 -2.54
N PRO A 179 25.56 -15.28 -3.60
CA PRO A 179 24.72 -14.15 -3.94
C PRO A 179 23.30 -14.60 -4.24
N SER A 180 22.34 -13.85 -3.73
CA SER A 180 20.91 -14.01 -4.03
C SER A 180 20.26 -12.65 -4.20
N THR A 181 19.01 -12.61 -4.66
CA THR A 181 18.28 -11.35 -4.85
C THR A 181 17.16 -11.26 -3.83
N ILE A 182 17.08 -10.12 -3.14
CA ILE A 182 15.95 -9.74 -2.29
C ILE A 182 15.31 -8.46 -2.80
N ARG A 183 14.06 -8.21 -2.39
CA ARG A 183 13.41 -6.92 -2.63
C ARG A 183 13.55 -6.03 -1.41
N VAL A 184 13.74 -4.74 -1.67
CA VAL A 184 13.92 -3.72 -0.64
C VAL A 184 13.03 -2.53 -0.96
N THR A 185 12.37 -1.99 0.07
CA THR A 185 11.53 -0.80 -0.05
C THR A 185 12.02 0.24 0.95
N HIS A 186 12.27 1.46 0.46
CA HIS A 186 12.51 2.62 1.31
C HIS A 186 11.18 3.32 1.58
N CYS A 187 10.66 3.14 2.79
CA CYS A 187 9.51 3.86 3.30
C CYS A 187 9.91 5.30 3.68
N ILE A 188 8.98 6.08 4.24
CA ILE A 188 9.22 7.50 4.56
C ILE A 188 10.43 7.70 5.50
N SER A 189 10.63 6.83 6.48
CA SER A 189 11.68 6.99 7.49
C SER A 189 12.46 5.72 7.84
N PHE A 190 12.19 4.62 7.14
CA PHE A 190 12.83 3.33 7.40
C PHE A 190 12.83 2.46 6.15
N ILE A 191 13.60 1.39 6.20
CA ILE A 191 13.73 0.43 5.12
C ILE A 191 13.14 -0.90 5.57
N VAL A 192 12.42 -1.56 4.66
CA VAL A 192 11.91 -2.92 4.84
C VAL A 192 12.49 -3.84 3.77
N TYR A 193 12.68 -5.10 4.15
CA TYR A 193 13.35 -6.12 3.36
C TYR A 193 12.45 -7.35 3.20
N GLU A 194 12.28 -7.83 1.97
CA GLU A 194 11.63 -9.12 1.69
C GLU A 194 12.67 -10.23 1.89
N LEU A 195 12.78 -10.72 3.13
CA LEU A 195 13.79 -11.71 3.53
C LEU A 195 13.25 -13.13 3.46
N LYS A 196 14.17 -14.10 3.38
CA LYS A 196 13.85 -15.53 3.39
C LYS A 196 14.56 -16.21 4.56
N PRO A 197 14.08 -17.37 5.02
CA PRO A 197 14.83 -18.21 5.93
C PRO A 197 16.25 -18.46 5.40
N VAL A 198 17.23 -18.41 6.29
CA VAL A 198 18.62 -18.73 5.96
C VAL A 198 18.82 -20.23 5.96
N SER A 199 19.56 -20.75 4.98
CA SER A 199 19.79 -22.19 4.81
C SER A 199 20.90 -22.76 5.72
N GLY A 200 21.50 -21.94 6.58
CA GLY A 200 22.65 -22.32 7.39
C GLY A 200 22.67 -21.65 8.76
N CYS A 201 23.03 -22.43 9.77
CA CYS A 201 23.13 -21.99 11.16
C CYS A 201 24.09 -20.84 11.42
N HIS A 202 25.02 -20.62 10.50
CA HIS A 202 26.09 -19.65 10.58
C HIS A 202 25.82 -18.39 9.75
N LEU A 203 24.62 -18.25 9.19
CA LEU A 203 24.19 -17.09 8.39
C LEU A 203 23.29 -16.20 9.25
N ARG A 204 23.59 -14.91 9.34
CA ARG A 204 22.76 -13.92 10.04
C ARG A 204 22.58 -12.64 9.25
N TYR A 205 21.37 -12.10 9.28
CA TYR A 205 21.09 -10.76 8.76
C TYR A 205 21.53 -9.72 9.78
N CYS A 206 22.59 -8.98 9.45
CA CYS A 206 23.15 -7.99 10.36
C CYS A 206 22.83 -6.58 9.90
N GLY A 207 22.81 -5.66 10.86
CA GLY A 207 22.52 -4.25 10.60
C GLY A 207 23.51 -3.32 11.30
N PHE A 208 23.44 -2.06 10.90
CA PHE A 208 24.04 -0.90 11.57
C PHE A 208 23.03 -0.26 12.50
#